data_AF-A0A812UDM2-F1
#
_entry.id   AF-A0A812UDM2-F1
#
_cell.length_a   1.000
_cell.length_b   1.000
_cell.length_c   1.000
_cell.angle_alpha   90.00
_cell.angle_beta   90.00
_cell.angle_gamma   90.00
#
_symmetry.space_group_name_H-M   'P 1'
#
loop_
_entity.id
_entity.type
_entity.pdbx_description
1 polymer ?
#
loop_
_entity_poly.entity_id
_entity_poly.type
_entity_poly.pdbx_seq_one_letter_code
_entity_poly.pdbx_strand_id
1 'polypeptide(L)'
;MANRWNRNSWTEDDQFLKNFSVGFDQPYSHSSLRGGRDPYTRTGRLSIPDLPEVKQRLHRIIAKKFTEMRPLCWVEMHTPYYPFYEDIDIIGTNCKEDDPPESLLMNSKEFWNLRAEILHQLFPEVRCLELTLYKASGWNVQKGINKASFHTVWSQLIVDKERAETVRKTTVSEFERLSVNGPLKELAKRLKRVNDCNSWNAIFDVTSVNGGSCRMPFNDKIANGEPEGRPILPVGVWTFTFDDRHDEPWFQQVHVPGDLRAEEWLERGTVRVPPDRALTQFRALKSGWKTAPPADMWKPSPYSSHRQRQNKGAKKMKSQADKWEAQQRRRRRYFNGTPQKFKWWIGNSTSESLCSFAADWLLGDEHGLESTLLPKAHQRTGKKWCWSSKRLKGAVEISEEGEVFIQGNEAQQNELLQLVRQFTEEWTGPTPKATKKVLQNIQNRRNAAAGRR
;
A
#
# COMPACT_ATOMS: atom_id res chain seq x y z
N MET A 1 -7.27 -28.51 0.14
CA MET A 1 -8.68 -28.97 0.17
C MET A 1 -9.57 -27.75 0.36
N ALA A 2 -10.27 -27.30 -0.67
CA ALA A 2 -11.17 -26.16 -0.54
C ALA A 2 -12.46 -26.64 0.12
N ASN A 3 -12.61 -26.39 1.42
CA ASN A 3 -13.89 -26.56 2.13
C ASN A 3 -14.92 -25.62 1.48
N ARG A 4 -15.72 -26.15 0.54
CA ARG A 4 -16.96 -25.51 0.12
C ARG A 4 -17.83 -25.40 1.36
N TRP A 5 -17.98 -24.18 1.89
CA TRP A 5 -18.86 -23.89 3.00
C TRP A 5 -20.27 -24.37 2.64
N ASN A 6 -20.76 -25.40 3.34
CA ASN A 6 -22.13 -25.86 3.19
C ASN A 6 -23.05 -24.74 3.69
N ARG A 7 -23.82 -24.13 2.80
CA ARG A 7 -24.70 -23.00 3.15
C ARG A 7 -25.82 -23.38 4.11
N ASN A 8 -26.09 -24.67 4.28
CA ASN A 8 -27.13 -25.18 5.17
C ASN A 8 -26.68 -25.32 6.64
N SER A 9 -25.41 -25.02 6.97
CA SER A 9 -24.87 -25.12 8.34
C SER A 9 -24.44 -23.78 8.94
N TRP A 10 -25.08 -22.68 8.52
CA TRP A 10 -24.72 -21.34 8.99
C TRP A 10 -25.15 -21.15 10.45
N THR A 11 -24.19 -20.81 11.29
CA THR A 11 -24.45 -20.46 12.70
C THR A 11 -25.07 -19.07 12.80
N GLU A 12 -25.63 -18.74 13.97
CA GLU A 12 -26.14 -17.39 14.25
C GLU A 12 -25.05 -16.32 14.08
N ASP A 13 -23.81 -16.64 14.44
CA ASP A 13 -22.65 -15.77 14.25
C ASP A 13 -22.37 -15.53 12.75
N ASP A 14 -22.47 -16.56 11.91
CA ASP A 14 -22.27 -16.42 10.46
C ASP A 14 -23.35 -15.55 9.81
N GLN A 15 -24.60 -15.72 10.24
CA GLN A 15 -25.72 -14.90 9.78
C GLN A 15 -25.55 -13.44 10.20
N PHE A 16 -25.15 -13.20 11.45
CA PHE A 16 -24.83 -11.86 11.95
C PHE A 16 -23.79 -11.14 11.07
N LEU A 17 -22.68 -11.80 10.75
CA LEU A 17 -21.63 -11.21 9.90
C LEU A 17 -22.16 -10.86 8.49
N LYS A 18 -22.95 -11.74 7.88
CA LYS A 18 -23.48 -11.53 6.52
C LYS A 18 -24.51 -10.41 6.44
N ASN A 19 -25.24 -10.14 7.51
CA ASN A 19 -26.22 -9.07 7.53
C ASN A 19 -25.59 -7.68 7.30
N PHE A 20 -24.27 -7.56 7.47
CA PHE A 20 -23.53 -6.33 7.19
C PHE A 20 -22.89 -6.28 5.80
N SER A 21 -23.10 -7.27 4.92
CA SER A 21 -22.55 -7.23 3.55
C SER A 21 -23.20 -6.11 2.74
N VAL A 22 -22.37 -5.29 2.08
CA VAL A 22 -22.82 -4.10 1.33
C VAL A 22 -22.36 -4.10 -0.13
N GLY A 23 -23.01 -3.27 -0.95
CA GLY A 23 -22.70 -3.07 -2.38
C GLY A 23 -21.34 -2.41 -2.65
N PHE A 24 -20.94 -2.33 -3.93
CA PHE A 24 -19.69 -1.67 -4.35
C PHE A 24 -19.75 -0.14 -4.33
N ASP A 25 -20.95 0.41 -4.25
CA ASP A 25 -21.29 1.83 -4.21
C ASP A 25 -21.57 2.33 -2.79
N GLN A 26 -21.70 1.42 -1.83
CA GLN A 26 -22.05 1.74 -0.45
C GLN A 26 -20.80 1.99 0.40
N PRO A 27 -20.88 2.92 1.38
CA PRO A 27 -19.89 3.05 2.44
C PRO A 27 -19.70 1.74 3.20
N TYR A 28 -18.48 1.50 3.67
CA TYR A 28 -18.14 0.28 4.39
C TYR A 28 -17.13 0.57 5.50
N SER A 29 -17.19 -0.19 6.59
CA SER A 29 -16.28 -0.08 7.73
C SER A 29 -15.24 -1.20 7.76
N HIS A 30 -15.47 -2.29 7.04
CA HIS A 30 -14.57 -3.44 6.99
C HIS A 30 -14.46 -3.98 5.57
N SER A 31 -13.30 -4.53 5.23
CA SER A 31 -13.08 -5.23 3.97
C SER A 31 -12.45 -6.59 4.21
N SER A 32 -12.88 -7.58 3.44
CA SER A 32 -12.22 -8.87 3.38
C SER A 32 -11.11 -8.87 2.35
N LEU A 33 -9.93 -9.36 2.73
CA LEU A 33 -8.80 -9.63 1.85
C LEU A 33 -9.10 -10.76 0.85
N ARG A 34 -10.17 -11.56 1.07
CA ARG A 34 -10.67 -12.52 0.09
C ARG A 34 -11.56 -11.87 -0.98
N GLY A 35 -11.90 -10.58 -0.84
CA GLY A 35 -12.83 -9.89 -1.72
C GLY A 35 -14.18 -10.61 -1.76
N GLY A 36 -14.80 -10.69 -2.94
CA GLY A 36 -16.06 -11.40 -3.13
C GLY A 36 -16.01 -12.93 -2.98
N ARG A 37 -14.83 -13.51 -2.67
CA ARG A 37 -14.71 -14.93 -2.32
C ARG A 37 -14.90 -15.19 -0.83
N ASP A 38 -15.06 -14.14 -0.03
CA ASP A 38 -15.39 -14.28 1.38
C ASP A 38 -16.81 -14.87 1.55
N PRO A 39 -17.01 -15.88 2.41
CA PRO A 39 -18.33 -16.49 2.57
C PRO A 39 -19.38 -15.52 3.13
N TYR A 40 -18.97 -14.46 3.83
CA TYR A 40 -19.86 -13.51 4.49
C TYR A 40 -20.20 -12.30 3.62
N THR A 41 -19.48 -12.04 2.53
CA THR A 41 -19.72 -10.88 1.65
C THR A 41 -19.45 -11.17 0.17
N ARG A 42 -20.38 -10.75 -0.70
CA ARG A 42 -20.24 -10.93 -2.16
C ARG A 42 -19.29 -9.91 -2.81
N THR A 43 -19.10 -8.77 -2.17
CA THR A 43 -18.28 -7.66 -2.68
C THR A 43 -16.92 -7.59 -2.01
N GLY A 44 -16.74 -8.32 -0.90
CA GLY A 44 -15.60 -8.13 0.00
C GLY A 44 -15.79 -7.00 0.98
N ARG A 45 -16.94 -6.31 1.01
CA ARG A 45 -17.17 -5.15 1.87
C ARG A 45 -18.26 -5.43 2.90
N LEU A 46 -18.06 -4.89 4.10
CA LEU A 46 -19.05 -4.93 5.18
C LEU A 46 -19.20 -3.56 5.83
N SER A 47 -20.42 -3.18 6.18
CA SER A 47 -20.75 -1.96 6.93
C SER A 47 -21.25 -2.35 8.32
N ILE A 48 -20.29 -2.64 9.20
CA ILE A 48 -20.54 -2.95 10.61
C ILE A 48 -20.53 -1.63 11.39
N PRO A 49 -21.62 -1.29 12.11
CA PRO A 49 -21.71 -0.04 12.86
C PRO A 49 -20.84 -0.05 14.12
N ASP A 50 -20.41 1.13 14.56
CA ASP A 50 -19.55 1.32 15.74
C ASP A 50 -20.32 1.29 17.08
N LEU A 51 -21.42 0.52 17.15
CA LEU A 51 -22.20 0.37 18.38
C LEU A 51 -21.50 -0.60 19.35
N PRO A 52 -21.41 -0.30 20.66
CA PRO A 52 -20.68 -1.13 21.62
C PRO A 52 -21.05 -2.62 21.60
N GLU A 53 -22.35 -2.94 21.57
CA GLU A 53 -22.86 -4.30 21.54
C GLU A 53 -22.54 -5.03 20.23
N VAL A 54 -22.53 -4.30 19.10
CA VAL A 54 -22.15 -4.85 17.80
C VAL A 54 -20.65 -5.13 17.76
N LYS A 55 -19.82 -4.21 18.26
CA LYS A 55 -18.36 -4.41 18.38
C LYS A 55 -18.03 -5.57 19.30
N GLN A 56 -18.66 -5.65 20.47
CA GLN A 56 -18.45 -6.76 21.40
C GLN A 56 -18.79 -8.10 20.77
N ARG A 57 -19.93 -8.20 20.07
CA ARG A 57 -20.31 -9.40 19.34
C ARG A 57 -19.34 -9.72 18.20
N LEU A 58 -18.90 -8.72 17.43
CA LEU A 58 -17.89 -8.89 16.38
C LEU A 58 -16.58 -9.43 16.96
N HIS A 59 -16.08 -8.86 18.06
CA HIS A 59 -14.84 -9.29 18.68
C HIS A 59 -14.92 -10.75 19.15
N ARG A 60 -16.02 -11.12 19.82
CA ARG A 60 -16.29 -12.51 20.21
C ARG A 60 -16.27 -13.46 19.02
N ILE A 61 -16.87 -13.06 17.89
CA ILE A 61 -16.90 -13.89 16.68
C ILE A 61 -15.49 -14.04 16.09
N ILE A 62 -14.72 -12.96 15.98
CA ILE A 62 -13.34 -13.01 15.47
C ILE A 62 -12.47 -13.93 16.34
N ALA A 63 -12.53 -13.75 17.67
CA ALA A 63 -11.82 -14.58 18.64
C ALA A 63 -12.20 -16.06 18.49
N LYS A 64 -13.50 -16.38 18.46
CA LYS A 64 -14.00 -17.74 18.27
C LYS A 64 -13.51 -18.36 16.95
N LYS A 65 -13.62 -17.64 15.83
CA LYS A 65 -13.16 -18.13 14.52
C LYS A 65 -11.66 -18.42 14.51
N PHE A 66 -10.86 -17.59 15.18
CA PHE A 66 -9.44 -17.84 15.36
C PHE A 66 -9.16 -19.10 16.20
N THR A 67 -9.82 -19.26 17.35
CA THR A 67 -9.69 -20.47 18.20
C THR A 67 -10.12 -21.75 17.48
N GLU A 68 -11.11 -21.67 16.59
CA GLU A 68 -11.54 -22.76 15.71
C GLU A 68 -10.54 -23.05 14.55
N MET A 69 -9.35 -22.42 14.55
CA MET A 69 -8.33 -22.52 13.50
C MET A 69 -8.85 -22.08 12.12
N ARG A 70 -9.80 -21.14 12.11
CA ARG A 70 -10.43 -20.58 10.90
C ARG A 70 -10.44 -19.06 10.95
N PRO A 71 -9.27 -18.41 11.12
CA PRO A 71 -9.20 -16.96 11.24
C PRO A 71 -9.86 -16.29 10.03
N LEU A 72 -10.57 -15.18 10.29
CA LEU A 72 -11.07 -14.33 9.22
C LEU A 72 -9.88 -13.64 8.54
N CYS A 73 -10.12 -13.04 7.38
CA CYS A 73 -9.09 -12.29 6.65
C CYS A 73 -9.53 -10.84 6.45
N TRP A 74 -10.02 -10.21 7.52
CA TRP A 74 -10.62 -8.89 7.45
C TRP A 74 -9.66 -7.79 7.89
N VAL A 75 -9.83 -6.64 7.25
CA VAL A 75 -9.25 -5.36 7.65
C VAL A 75 -10.38 -4.42 8.07
N GLU A 76 -10.13 -3.64 9.10
CA GLU A 76 -10.98 -2.57 9.59
C GLU A 76 -10.54 -1.25 8.94
N MET A 77 -11.50 -0.50 8.41
CA MET A 77 -11.26 0.85 7.88
C MET A 77 -11.22 1.82 9.05
N HIS A 78 -10.20 2.67 9.12
CA HIS A 78 -10.15 3.67 10.19
C HIS A 78 -11.24 4.75 9.99
N THR A 79 -11.69 5.34 11.08
CA THR A 79 -12.55 6.54 11.06
C THR A 79 -11.74 7.79 10.67
N PRO A 80 -12.34 8.95 10.36
CA PRO A 80 -11.60 10.17 10.04
C PRO A 80 -10.56 10.55 11.12
N TYR A 81 -10.92 10.34 12.38
CA TYR A 81 -10.02 10.35 13.53
C TYR A 81 -9.88 8.93 14.05
N TYR A 82 -8.68 8.53 14.44
CA TYR A 82 -8.41 7.16 14.84
C TYR A 82 -7.22 7.06 15.80
N PRO A 83 -7.14 5.99 16.62
CA PRO A 83 -5.95 5.69 17.40
C PRO A 83 -4.75 5.52 16.48
N PHE A 84 -3.65 6.20 16.78
CA PHE A 84 -2.44 6.14 15.98
C PHE A 84 -1.90 4.71 16.00
N TYR A 85 -1.73 4.12 14.83
CA TYR A 85 -1.20 2.78 14.66
C TYR A 85 -0.04 2.79 13.66
N GLU A 86 0.87 1.83 13.81
CA GLU A 86 2.02 1.68 12.91
C GLU A 86 2.15 0.22 12.48
N ASP A 87 2.68 0.02 11.27
CA ASP A 87 3.12 -1.28 10.78
C ASP A 87 4.65 -1.24 10.69
N ILE A 88 5.31 -2.07 11.48
CA ILE A 88 6.77 -2.09 11.66
C ILE A 88 7.32 -3.40 11.13
N ASP A 89 8.09 -3.33 10.05
CA ASP A 89 8.52 -4.48 9.27
C ASP A 89 10.03 -4.61 9.18
N ILE A 90 10.54 -5.81 9.45
CA ILE A 90 11.95 -6.14 9.23
C ILE A 90 12.00 -7.29 8.24
N ILE A 91 12.73 -7.06 7.15
CA ILE A 91 13.01 -8.10 6.17
C ILE A 91 14.13 -8.98 6.71
N GLY A 92 13.86 -10.28 6.80
CA GLY A 92 14.80 -11.31 7.20
C GLY A 92 15.56 -11.92 6.01
N THR A 93 15.92 -13.19 6.16
CA THR A 93 16.59 -14.00 5.14
C THR A 93 15.57 -14.68 4.22
N ASN A 94 16.04 -15.13 3.06
CA ASN A 94 15.26 -15.94 2.11
C ASN A 94 15.35 -17.45 2.38
N CYS A 95 15.82 -17.84 3.55
CA CYS A 95 15.82 -19.21 4.05
C CYS A 95 14.56 -19.40 4.89
N LYS A 96 13.73 -20.40 4.57
CA LYS A 96 12.41 -20.58 5.21
C LYS A 96 12.52 -21.13 6.62
N GLU A 97 13.58 -21.88 6.86
CA GLU A 97 13.92 -22.56 8.10
C GLU A 97 14.48 -21.59 9.14
N ASP A 98 14.95 -20.41 8.72
CA ASP A 98 15.41 -19.37 9.63
C ASP A 98 14.23 -18.73 10.37
N ASP A 99 14.49 -18.28 11.61
CA ASP A 99 13.52 -17.49 12.35
C ASP A 99 13.40 -16.07 11.76
N PRO A 100 12.19 -15.48 11.75
CA PRO A 100 12.04 -14.06 11.52
C PRO A 100 12.88 -13.25 12.52
N PRO A 101 13.47 -12.11 12.12
CA PRO A 101 14.39 -11.34 12.97
C PRO A 101 13.65 -10.51 14.06
N GLU A 102 12.67 -11.09 14.74
CA GLU A 102 11.83 -10.41 15.75
C GLU A 102 12.67 -9.87 16.91
N SER A 103 13.68 -10.64 17.33
CA SER A 103 14.53 -10.34 18.48
C SER A 103 15.33 -9.03 18.34
N LEU A 104 15.45 -8.49 17.12
CA LEU A 104 16.11 -7.20 16.89
C LEU A 104 15.32 -6.03 17.50
N LEU A 105 13.99 -6.08 17.50
CA LEU A 105 13.15 -4.99 17.98
C LEU A 105 12.27 -5.39 19.16
N MET A 106 11.76 -6.62 19.20
CA MET A 106 10.76 -7.05 20.20
C MET A 106 11.22 -6.81 21.64
N ASN A 107 12.51 -7.00 21.92
CA ASN A 107 13.10 -6.82 23.25
C ASN A 107 14.04 -5.61 23.33
N SER A 108 14.08 -4.74 22.31
CA SER A 108 14.96 -3.57 22.33
C SER A 108 14.28 -2.43 23.08
N LYS A 109 14.63 -2.31 24.37
CA LYS A 109 14.21 -1.17 25.19
C LYS A 109 14.62 0.15 24.55
N GLU A 110 15.81 0.20 23.94
CA GLU A 110 16.33 1.39 23.27
C GLU A 110 15.42 1.84 22.12
N PHE A 111 14.99 0.91 21.26
CA PHE A 111 14.10 1.22 20.14
C PHE A 111 12.75 1.78 20.63
N TRP A 112 12.13 1.11 21.61
CA TRP A 112 10.78 1.46 22.05
C TRP A 112 10.74 2.70 22.94
N ASN A 113 11.74 2.90 23.80
CA ASN A 113 11.87 4.14 24.58
C ASN A 113 12.05 5.35 23.66
N LEU A 114 12.97 5.28 22.70
CA LEU A 114 13.16 6.37 21.73
C LEU A 114 11.92 6.62 20.88
N ARG A 115 11.19 5.55 20.50
CA ARG A 115 9.93 5.69 19.79
C ARG A 115 8.89 6.46 20.61
N ALA A 116 8.74 6.10 21.89
CA ALA A 116 7.82 6.74 22.82
C ALA A 116 8.23 8.20 23.10
N GLU A 117 9.52 8.48 23.26
CA GLU A 117 10.03 9.85 23.44
C GLU A 117 9.68 10.75 22.25
N ILE A 118 9.86 10.28 21.02
CA ILE A 118 9.47 11.06 19.83
C ILE A 118 7.96 11.32 19.83
N LEU A 119 7.14 10.33 20.20
CA LEU A 119 5.69 10.54 20.32
C LEU A 119 5.38 11.58 21.40
N HIS A 120 6.00 11.49 22.57
CA HIS A 120 5.76 12.45 23.64
C HIS A 120 6.18 13.87 23.25
N GLN A 121 7.28 14.05 22.51
CA GLN A 121 7.66 15.38 22.01
C GLN A 121 6.62 15.96 21.03
N LEU A 122 5.94 15.10 20.26
CA LEU A 122 4.86 15.49 19.34
C LEU A 122 3.51 15.68 20.05
N PHE A 123 3.29 14.98 21.16
CA PHE A 123 2.06 14.97 21.97
C PHE A 123 2.39 15.22 23.46
N PRO A 124 2.93 16.40 23.82
CA PRO A 124 3.52 16.63 25.14
C PRO A 124 2.54 16.61 26.31
N GLU A 125 1.23 16.74 26.04
CA GLU A 125 0.20 16.67 27.07
C GLU A 125 -0.12 15.23 27.49
N VAL A 126 0.27 14.24 26.68
CA VAL A 126 0.07 12.83 27.00
C VAL A 126 1.24 12.35 27.86
N ARG A 127 1.04 12.38 29.17
CA ARG A 127 2.05 12.00 30.18
C ARG A 127 2.27 10.49 30.30
N CYS A 128 1.31 9.68 29.87
CA CYS A 128 1.45 8.23 29.82
C CYS A 128 1.01 7.72 28.44
N LEU A 129 1.96 7.19 27.68
CA LEU A 129 1.70 6.52 26.40
C LEU A 129 1.54 5.03 26.65
N GLU A 130 0.48 4.44 26.13
CA GLU A 130 0.28 2.99 26.11
C GLU A 130 0.46 2.48 24.68
N LEU A 131 1.33 1.49 24.55
CA LEU A 131 1.55 0.74 23.32
C LEU A 131 0.90 -0.63 23.46
N THR A 132 -0.10 -0.92 22.64
CA THR A 132 -0.54 -2.30 22.42
C THR A 132 0.24 -2.87 21.25
N LEU A 133 1.04 -3.91 21.49
CA LEU A 133 1.91 -4.54 20.51
C LEU A 133 1.34 -5.88 20.07
N TYR A 134 1.23 -6.06 18.76
CA TYR A 134 0.93 -7.32 18.12
C TYR A 134 2.03 -7.72 17.14
N LYS A 135 2.08 -8.98 16.76
CA LYS A 135 2.98 -9.50 15.74
C LYS A 135 2.26 -10.37 14.72
N ALA A 136 2.78 -10.37 13.50
CA ALA A 136 2.38 -11.27 12.42
C ALA A 136 3.60 -11.70 11.59
N SER A 137 4.66 -12.04 12.29
CA SER A 137 5.91 -12.48 11.69
C SER A 137 5.80 -13.89 11.14
N GLY A 138 6.75 -14.25 10.28
CA GLY A 138 6.85 -15.57 9.66
C GLY A 138 7.18 -15.46 8.18
N TRP A 139 7.12 -16.60 7.49
CA TRP A 139 7.42 -16.69 6.07
C TRP A 139 6.42 -15.94 5.19
N ASN A 140 6.89 -14.91 4.49
CA ASN A 140 6.08 -14.20 3.50
C ASN A 140 6.05 -15.01 2.19
N VAL A 141 4.94 -15.69 1.91
CA VAL A 141 4.81 -16.60 0.77
C VAL A 141 4.98 -15.88 -0.57
N GLN A 142 4.48 -14.66 -0.68
CA GLN A 142 4.54 -13.90 -1.93
C GLN A 142 5.95 -13.42 -2.28
N LYS A 143 6.75 -13.12 -1.26
CA LYS A 143 8.11 -12.60 -1.42
C LYS A 143 9.18 -13.68 -1.27
N GLY A 144 8.84 -14.85 -0.75
CA GLY A 144 9.79 -15.92 -0.46
C GLY A 144 10.86 -15.48 0.54
N ILE A 145 10.44 -14.79 1.61
CA ILE A 145 11.36 -14.20 2.59
C ILE A 145 10.75 -14.22 3.98
N ASN A 146 11.57 -14.47 4.99
CA ASN A 146 11.17 -14.28 6.38
C ASN A 146 10.96 -12.80 6.69
N LYS A 147 9.94 -12.52 7.49
CA LYS A 147 9.55 -11.15 7.83
C LYS A 147 9.17 -11.08 9.30
N ALA A 148 9.85 -10.23 10.07
CA ALA A 148 9.30 -9.78 11.35
C ALA A 148 8.32 -8.64 11.05
N SER A 149 7.12 -8.69 11.63
CA SER A 149 6.06 -7.75 11.32
C SER A 149 5.31 -7.46 12.61
N PHE A 150 5.37 -6.21 13.06
CA PHE A 150 4.75 -5.74 14.29
C PHE A 150 3.66 -4.73 13.96
N HIS A 151 2.51 -4.90 14.57
CA HIS A 151 1.42 -3.93 14.50
C HIS A 151 1.32 -3.25 15.85
N THR A 152 1.39 -1.92 15.87
CA THR A 152 1.32 -1.13 17.10
C THR A 152 0.04 -0.32 17.12
N VAL A 153 -0.57 -0.16 18.29
CA VAL A 153 -1.66 0.78 18.52
C VAL A 153 -1.35 1.61 19.75
N TRP A 154 -1.34 2.93 19.58
CA TRP A 154 -1.12 3.94 20.62
C TRP A 154 -2.48 4.56 20.99
N SER A 155 -3.20 3.93 21.91
CA SER A 155 -4.63 4.16 22.15
C SER A 155 -4.98 5.58 22.65
N GLN A 156 -4.03 6.27 23.29
CA GLN A 156 -4.17 7.64 23.78
C GLN A 156 -3.97 8.71 22.69
N LEU A 157 -3.40 8.33 21.54
CA LEU A 157 -3.06 9.24 20.46
C LEU A 157 -4.11 9.18 19.37
N ILE A 158 -5.07 10.10 19.40
CA ILE A 158 -6.09 10.24 18.36
C ILE A 158 -5.58 11.20 17.30
N VAL A 159 -5.43 10.68 16.09
CA VAL A 159 -4.85 11.40 14.95
C VAL A 159 -5.81 11.39 13.77
N ASP A 160 -5.62 12.36 12.88
CA ASP A 160 -6.11 12.30 11.51
C ASP A 160 -4.98 11.79 10.60
N LYS A 161 -5.30 11.64 9.31
CA LYS A 161 -4.34 11.19 8.30
C LYS A 161 -3.10 12.09 8.21
N GLU A 162 -3.28 13.41 8.25
CA GLU A 162 -2.18 14.37 8.09
C GLU A 162 -1.19 14.27 9.26
N ARG A 163 -1.71 14.20 10.49
CA ARG A 163 -0.91 14.01 11.69
C ARG A 163 -0.20 12.68 11.69
N ALA A 164 -0.86 11.58 11.30
CA ALA A 164 -0.22 10.28 11.19
C ALA A 164 0.96 10.30 10.20
N GLU A 165 0.79 10.95 9.04
CA GLU A 165 1.88 11.14 8.07
C GLU A 165 3.04 11.96 8.63
N THR A 166 2.74 13.07 9.33
CA THR A 166 3.78 13.90 9.97
C THR A 166 4.51 13.13 11.06
N VAL A 167 3.80 12.42 11.93
CA VAL A 167 4.39 11.57 12.97
C VAL A 167 5.36 10.57 12.34
N ARG A 168 4.94 9.83 11.30
CA ARG A 168 5.81 8.86 10.62
C ARG A 168 7.04 9.54 10.01
N LYS A 169 6.88 10.65 9.29
CA LYS A 169 8.00 11.38 8.66
C LYS A 169 9.02 11.85 9.70
N THR A 170 8.53 12.40 10.82
CA THR A 170 9.38 12.81 11.94
C THR A 170 10.11 11.62 12.56
N THR A 171 9.40 10.51 12.84
CA THR A 171 10.02 9.29 13.37
C THR A 171 11.14 8.78 12.46
N VAL A 172 10.89 8.66 11.15
CA VAL A 172 11.91 8.18 10.20
C VAL A 172 13.12 9.11 10.19
N SER A 173 12.91 10.43 10.12
CA SER A 173 14.00 11.42 10.12
C SER A 173 14.86 11.35 11.38
N GLU A 174 14.23 11.26 12.55
CA GLU A 174 14.95 11.18 13.83
C GLU A 174 15.67 9.84 13.98
N PHE A 175 15.05 8.73 13.60
CA PHE A 175 15.70 7.43 13.62
C PHE A 175 16.91 7.37 12.69
N GLU A 176 16.83 7.97 11.49
CA GLU A 176 17.96 8.10 10.57
C GLU A 176 19.09 8.94 11.19
N ARG A 177 18.76 10.08 11.81
CA ARG A 177 19.74 10.95 12.49
C ARG A 177 20.43 10.21 13.64
N LEU A 178 19.67 9.56 14.51
CA LEU A 178 20.17 8.80 15.66
C LEU A 178 20.96 7.55 15.26
N SER A 179 20.86 7.11 14.00
CA SER A 179 21.63 5.97 13.48
C SER A 179 23.03 6.32 13.00
N VAL A 180 23.31 7.60 12.74
CA VAL A 180 24.65 8.04 12.31
C VAL A 180 25.58 8.14 13.53
N ASN A 181 25.14 8.88 14.55
CA ASN A 181 25.96 9.22 15.73
C ASN A 181 25.15 9.18 17.05
N GLY A 182 24.20 8.26 17.16
CA GLY A 182 23.32 8.18 18.34
C GLY A 182 23.10 6.75 18.82
N PRO A 183 22.16 6.58 19.78
CA PRO A 183 21.86 5.29 20.42
C PRO A 183 21.40 4.20 19.43
N LEU A 184 20.91 4.56 18.24
CA LEU A 184 20.44 3.59 17.25
C LEU A 184 21.52 3.08 16.29
N LYS A 185 22.76 3.57 16.38
CA LYS A 185 23.84 3.25 15.43
C LYS A 185 24.09 1.75 15.27
N GLU A 186 24.23 1.03 16.38
CA GLU A 186 24.51 -0.42 16.34
C GLU A 186 23.27 -1.23 15.94
N LEU A 187 22.07 -0.82 16.37
CA LEU A 187 20.83 -1.45 15.93
C LEU A 187 20.64 -1.31 14.41
N ALA A 188 20.85 -0.10 13.86
CA ALA A 188 20.76 0.15 12.43
C ALA A 188 21.77 -0.69 11.62
N LYS A 189 22.99 -0.87 12.13
CA LYS A 189 23.98 -1.79 11.52
C LYS A 189 23.49 -3.24 11.55
N ARG A 190 22.96 -3.71 12.68
CA ARG A 190 22.42 -5.09 12.81
C ARG A 190 21.26 -5.33 11.85
N LEU A 191 20.32 -4.39 11.75
CA LEU A 191 19.19 -4.45 10.81
C LEU A 191 19.65 -4.57 9.36
N LYS A 192 20.63 -3.76 8.95
CA LYS A 192 21.21 -3.83 7.59
C LYS A 192 21.99 -5.12 7.32
N ARG A 193 22.70 -5.66 8.33
CA ARG A 193 23.39 -6.95 8.19
C ARG A 193 22.42 -8.11 7.93
N VAL A 194 21.22 -8.09 8.51
CA VAL A 194 20.18 -9.08 8.23
C VAL A 194 19.67 -8.93 6.80
N ASN A 195 19.37 -7.69 6.38
CA ASN A 195 19.01 -7.38 5.01
C ASN A 195 19.29 -5.91 4.68
N ASP A 196 20.02 -5.65 3.61
CA ASP A 196 20.40 -4.29 3.19
C ASP A 196 19.19 -3.39 2.89
N CYS A 197 18.00 -3.98 2.66
CA CYS A 197 16.75 -3.24 2.45
C CYS A 197 16.14 -2.65 3.73
N ASN A 198 16.63 -3.05 4.91
CA ASN A 198 16.12 -2.57 6.21
C ASN A 198 16.59 -1.14 6.50
N SER A 199 15.96 -0.17 5.82
CA SER A 199 16.03 1.25 6.14
C SER A 199 14.89 1.65 7.09
N TRP A 200 15.03 2.70 7.89
CA TRP A 200 13.94 3.16 8.76
C TRP A 200 12.67 3.52 8.00
N ASN A 201 12.80 4.09 6.80
CA ASN A 201 11.65 4.32 5.93
C ASN A 201 10.96 3.02 5.45
N ALA A 202 11.71 1.92 5.30
CA ALA A 202 11.12 0.61 4.99
C ALA A 202 10.56 -0.09 6.24
N ILE A 203 11.19 0.14 7.40
CA ILE A 203 10.80 -0.45 8.68
C ILE A 203 9.49 0.14 9.17
N PHE A 204 9.36 1.46 9.24
CA PHE A 204 8.07 2.11 9.50
C PHE A 204 7.27 2.14 8.19
N ASP A 205 6.46 1.12 7.92
CA ASP A 205 5.79 1.00 6.62
C ASP A 205 4.82 2.18 6.39
N VAL A 206 4.93 2.79 5.22
CA VAL A 206 4.09 3.89 4.77
C VAL A 206 2.63 3.47 4.58
N THR A 207 2.36 2.16 4.43
CA THR A 207 0.99 1.64 4.32
C THR A 207 0.14 1.94 5.55
N SER A 208 0.75 2.12 6.73
CA SER A 208 0.04 2.52 7.96
C SER A 208 -0.58 3.92 7.88
N VAL A 209 0.00 4.84 7.11
CA VAL A 209 -0.47 6.24 6.99
C VAL A 209 -1.14 6.54 5.64
N ASN A 210 -0.74 5.83 4.59
CA ASN A 210 -1.36 5.94 3.27
C ASN A 210 -2.58 5.03 3.12
N GLY A 211 -2.59 3.91 3.85
CA GLY A 211 -3.66 2.94 3.84
C GLY A 211 -4.83 3.42 4.69
N GLY A 212 -6.05 3.21 4.18
CA GLY A 212 -7.28 3.52 4.90
C GLY A 212 -7.70 2.44 5.89
N SER A 213 -6.88 1.41 6.10
CA SER A 213 -7.30 0.15 6.71
C SER A 213 -6.19 -0.53 7.49
N CYS A 214 -6.53 -1.16 8.61
CA CYS A 214 -5.65 -2.00 9.41
C CYS A 214 -6.20 -3.42 9.51
N ARG A 215 -5.35 -4.44 9.45
CA ARG A 215 -5.78 -5.82 9.71
C ARG A 215 -6.06 -5.97 11.20
N MET A 216 -7.22 -6.50 11.55
CA MET A 216 -7.59 -6.67 12.95
C MET A 216 -6.77 -7.78 13.62
N PRO A 217 -6.59 -7.72 14.95
CA PRO A 217 -6.06 -8.85 15.73
C PRO A 217 -6.76 -10.17 15.39
N PHE A 218 -6.01 -11.27 15.45
CA PHE A 218 -6.44 -12.64 15.13
C PHE A 218 -6.89 -12.91 13.69
N ASN A 219 -6.96 -11.89 12.84
CA ASN A 219 -7.21 -12.07 11.41
C ASN A 219 -5.91 -12.37 10.65
N ASP A 220 -6.04 -13.21 9.63
CA ASP A 220 -4.95 -13.62 8.76
C ASP A 220 -4.89 -12.77 7.48
N LYS A 221 -3.75 -12.83 6.81
CA LYS A 221 -3.56 -12.27 5.47
C LYS A 221 -3.90 -13.31 4.41
N ILE A 222 -4.22 -12.87 3.20
CA ILE A 222 -4.34 -13.75 2.03
C ILE A 222 -3.05 -13.71 1.19
N ALA A 223 -2.51 -14.88 0.90
CA ALA A 223 -1.43 -15.10 -0.06
C ALA A 223 -1.84 -16.22 -1.03
N ASN A 224 -1.69 -15.97 -2.34
CA ASN A 224 -2.06 -16.94 -3.39
C ASN A 224 -3.51 -17.48 -3.29
N GLY A 225 -4.43 -16.66 -2.75
CA GLY A 225 -5.85 -17.00 -2.63
C GLY A 225 -6.24 -17.71 -1.32
N GLU A 226 -5.26 -18.10 -0.50
CA GLU A 226 -5.46 -18.80 0.78
C GLU A 226 -4.90 -17.98 1.95
N PRO A 227 -5.31 -18.27 3.20
CA PRO A 227 -4.68 -17.70 4.39
C PRO A 227 -3.19 -17.99 4.41
N GLU A 228 -2.39 -16.98 4.77
CA GLU A 228 -0.92 -17.09 4.80
C GLU A 228 -0.43 -17.89 6.01
N GLY A 229 -1.27 -18.12 7.02
CA GLY A 229 -0.90 -18.75 8.27
C GLY A 229 -0.15 -17.79 9.22
N ARG A 230 -0.36 -16.49 9.08
CA ARG A 230 0.29 -15.44 9.88
C ARG A 230 -0.74 -14.47 10.46
N PRO A 231 -1.67 -14.96 11.30
CA PRO A 231 -2.63 -14.10 11.98
C PRO A 231 -1.90 -13.08 12.88
N ILE A 232 -2.55 -11.95 13.14
CA ILE A 232 -2.03 -10.96 14.09
C ILE A 232 -2.22 -11.51 15.51
N LEU A 233 -1.14 -11.68 16.25
CA LEU A 233 -1.15 -12.23 17.61
C LEU A 233 -0.68 -11.18 18.61
N PRO A 234 -1.27 -11.13 19.82
CA PRO A 234 -0.85 -10.19 20.85
C PRO A 234 0.57 -10.53 21.36
N VAL A 235 1.34 -9.48 21.65
CA VAL A 235 2.68 -9.56 22.26
C VAL A 235 2.67 -8.97 23.66
N GLY A 236 1.98 -7.84 23.85
CA GLY A 236 1.91 -7.20 25.16
C GLY A 236 1.29 -5.82 25.10
N VAL A 237 1.02 -5.28 26.29
CA VAL A 237 0.69 -3.87 26.49
C VAL A 237 1.79 -3.25 27.32
N TRP A 238 2.39 -2.18 26.83
CA TRP A 238 3.48 -1.47 27.49
C TRP A 238 3.09 -0.02 27.74
N THR A 239 3.55 0.54 28.85
CA THR A 239 3.34 1.95 29.20
C THR A 239 4.66 2.67 29.32
N PHE A 240 4.67 3.92 28.88
CA PHE A 240 5.79 4.86 28.95
C PHE A 240 5.29 6.12 29.66
N THR A 241 5.74 6.31 30.89
CA THR A 241 5.36 7.47 31.71
C THR A 241 6.44 8.54 31.65
N PHE A 242 6.03 9.77 31.36
CA PHE A 242 6.87 10.96 31.27
C PHE A 242 6.53 11.88 32.44
N ASP A 243 7.35 11.83 33.48
CA ASP A 243 7.28 12.75 34.61
C ASP A 243 8.51 13.67 34.64
N ASP A 244 8.44 14.73 35.45
CA ASP A 244 9.55 15.68 35.59
C ASP A 244 10.65 15.13 36.53
N ARG A 245 10.55 13.87 36.98
CA ARG A 245 11.46 13.25 37.96
C ARG A 245 12.52 12.37 37.30
N HIS A 246 12.29 11.94 36.06
CA HIS A 246 13.16 11.03 35.34
C HIS A 246 13.64 11.63 34.00
N ASP A 247 14.93 11.46 33.71
CA ASP A 247 15.52 11.89 32.43
C ASP A 247 15.09 10.99 31.24
N GLU A 248 14.61 9.78 31.54
CA GLU A 248 14.09 8.80 30.58
C GLU A 248 12.65 8.39 30.95
N PRO A 249 11.80 7.99 29.98
CA PRO A 249 10.47 7.50 30.30
C PRO A 249 10.52 6.26 31.18
N TRP A 250 9.68 6.23 32.20
CA TRP A 250 9.47 5.04 33.00
C TRP A 250 8.68 4.01 32.19
N PHE A 251 9.36 2.92 31.83
CA PHE A 251 8.82 1.82 31.04
C PHE A 251 8.29 0.70 31.93
N GLN A 252 7.09 0.23 31.63
CA GLN A 252 6.50 -0.95 32.27
C GLN A 252 5.75 -1.80 31.24
N GLN A 253 5.96 -3.12 31.27
CA GLN A 253 5.04 -4.06 30.63
C GLN A 253 3.87 -4.33 31.58
N VAL A 254 2.66 -3.94 31.16
CA VAL A 254 1.44 -4.01 31.97
C VAL A 254 0.65 -5.28 31.67
N HIS A 255 0.69 -5.76 30.42
CA HIS A 255 0.08 -7.03 30.03
C HIS A 255 1.01 -7.87 29.16
N VAL A 256 1.03 -9.18 29.41
CA VAL A 256 1.63 -10.22 28.57
C VAL A 256 0.54 -11.06 27.89
N PRO A 257 0.87 -11.89 26.89
CA PRO A 257 -0.10 -12.79 26.28
C PRO A 257 -0.65 -13.76 27.35
N GLY A 258 -1.97 -13.80 27.50
CA GLY A 258 -2.66 -14.59 28.52
C GLY A 258 -3.33 -13.75 29.62
N ASP A 259 -2.89 -12.51 29.84
CA ASP A 259 -3.48 -11.62 30.87
C ASP A 259 -4.86 -11.10 30.49
N LEU A 260 -5.08 -10.90 29.19
CA LEU A 260 -6.33 -10.38 28.63
C LEU A 260 -6.99 -11.43 27.75
N ARG A 261 -8.34 -11.41 27.72
CA ARG A 261 -9.11 -12.24 26.78
C ARG A 261 -8.90 -11.77 25.35
N ALA A 262 -9.18 -12.65 24.38
CA ALA A 262 -9.03 -12.32 22.97
C ALA A 262 -9.89 -11.11 22.56
N GLU A 263 -11.07 -10.95 23.13
CA GLU A 263 -11.96 -9.82 22.87
C GLU A 263 -11.36 -8.49 23.35
N GLU A 264 -10.65 -8.49 24.46
CA GLU A 264 -9.97 -7.30 25.02
C GLU A 264 -8.76 -6.93 24.15
N TRP A 265 -8.03 -7.92 23.63
CA TRP A 265 -7.01 -7.69 22.62
C TRP A 265 -7.60 -7.13 21.31
N LEU A 266 -8.79 -7.56 20.90
CA LEU A 266 -9.47 -7.00 19.73
C LEU A 266 -9.90 -5.56 19.95
N GLU A 267 -10.44 -5.26 21.14
CA GLU A 267 -10.85 -3.91 21.53
C GLU A 267 -9.66 -2.95 21.56
N ARG A 268 -8.51 -3.37 22.09
CA ARG A 268 -7.29 -2.55 22.07
C ARG A 268 -6.70 -2.36 20.67
N GLY A 269 -7.01 -3.27 19.74
CA GLY A 269 -6.48 -3.27 18.38
C GLY A 269 -7.36 -2.58 17.34
N THR A 270 -8.54 -2.09 17.74
CA THR A 270 -9.44 -1.37 16.83
C THR A 270 -8.86 -0.01 16.45
N VAL A 271 -9.03 0.35 15.19
CA VAL A 271 -8.66 1.66 14.63
C VAL A 271 -9.90 2.53 14.38
N ARG A 272 -11.05 2.14 14.94
CA ARG A 272 -12.31 2.88 14.85
C ARG A 272 -12.71 3.42 16.20
N VAL A 273 -12.95 4.73 16.25
CA VAL A 273 -13.43 5.42 17.45
C VAL A 273 -14.79 6.06 17.20
N PRO A 274 -15.57 6.31 18.27
CA PRO A 274 -16.76 7.14 18.19
C PRO A 274 -16.48 8.51 17.52
N PRO A 275 -17.46 9.08 16.78
CA PRO A 275 -17.26 10.30 15.99
C PRO A 275 -17.01 11.57 16.82
N ASP A 276 -17.32 11.54 18.11
CA ASP A 276 -17.09 12.61 19.09
C ASP A 276 -15.68 12.61 19.69
N ARG A 277 -14.84 11.62 19.36
CA ARG A 277 -13.46 11.54 19.84
C ARG A 277 -12.62 12.69 19.27
N ALA A 278 -12.19 13.61 20.12
CA ALA A 278 -11.35 14.73 19.72
C ALA A 278 -9.92 14.27 19.36
N LEU A 279 -9.30 15.02 18.43
CA LEU A 279 -7.88 14.87 18.11
C LEU A 279 -7.00 15.20 19.32
N THR A 280 -6.01 14.36 19.60
CA THR A 280 -5.04 14.62 20.67
C THR A 280 -4.20 15.85 20.34
N GLN A 281 -3.93 16.72 21.30
CA GLN A 281 -3.16 17.94 21.06
C GLN A 281 -1.79 17.64 20.47
N PHE A 282 -1.54 18.19 19.29
CA PHE A 282 -0.35 17.93 18.49
C PHE A 282 0.52 19.18 18.41
N ARG A 283 1.82 19.00 18.66
CA ARG A 283 2.83 20.04 18.48
C ARG A 283 3.86 19.53 17.48
N ALA A 284 3.82 20.09 16.27
CA ALA A 284 4.92 19.87 15.32
C ALA A 284 6.24 20.30 15.97
N LEU A 285 7.28 19.48 15.84
CA LEU A 285 8.61 19.85 16.31
C LEU A 285 9.03 21.12 15.56
N LYS A 286 9.32 22.21 16.31
CA LYS A 286 9.76 23.47 15.73
C LYS A 286 10.97 23.19 14.84
N SER A 287 10.91 23.60 13.58
CA SER A 287 11.95 23.44 12.57
C SER A 287 13.23 24.23 12.90
N GLY A 288 13.93 23.89 13.97
CA GLY A 288 15.39 24.07 14.08
C GLY A 288 16.15 22.92 13.41
N TRP A 289 15.42 21.85 13.08
CA TRP A 289 15.91 20.64 12.44
C TRP A 289 15.95 20.90 10.94
N LYS A 290 17.15 21.15 10.41
CA LYS A 290 17.38 21.08 8.96
C LYS A 290 16.80 19.75 8.50
N THR A 291 15.74 19.80 7.71
CA THR A 291 15.30 18.63 6.93
C THR A 291 16.54 17.96 6.42
N ALA A 292 16.72 16.67 6.72
CA ALA A 292 17.76 15.89 6.07
C ALA A 292 17.70 16.23 4.57
N PRO A 293 18.86 16.48 3.92
CA PRO A 293 18.85 16.88 2.53
C PRO A 293 18.02 15.85 1.75
N PRO A 294 17.23 16.30 0.74
CA PRO A 294 16.39 15.40 -0.04
C PRO A 294 17.18 14.16 -0.43
N ALA A 295 16.50 13.00 -0.42
CA ALA A 295 17.05 11.65 -0.58
C ALA A 295 17.91 11.39 -1.84
N ASP A 296 18.26 12.43 -2.60
CA ASP A 296 19.13 12.45 -3.77
C ASP A 296 20.63 12.61 -3.46
N MET A 297 21.06 12.66 -2.19
CA MET A 297 22.49 12.81 -1.82
C MET A 297 23.20 11.56 -1.30
N TRP A 298 22.59 10.37 -1.39
CA TRP A 298 23.34 9.12 -1.26
C TRP A 298 23.96 8.73 -2.61
N LYS A 299 25.07 9.37 -2.96
CA LYS A 299 26.04 8.75 -3.88
C LYS A 299 26.80 7.70 -3.05
N PRO A 300 26.90 6.43 -3.49
CA PRO A 300 27.77 5.47 -2.85
C PRO A 300 29.21 6.01 -2.87
N SER A 301 29.88 5.93 -1.71
CA SER A 301 31.29 6.24 -1.56
C SER A 301 32.12 5.45 -2.60
N PRO A 302 33.06 6.09 -3.31
CA PRO A 302 33.96 5.39 -4.22
C PRO A 302 35.19 4.96 -3.44
N TYR A 303 35.40 3.66 -3.14
CA TYR A 303 36.75 3.08 -3.20
C TYR A 303 36.72 1.54 -3.34
N SER A 304 37.40 1.09 -4.41
CA SER A 304 37.98 -0.22 -4.71
C SER A 304 37.17 -1.48 -4.34
N SER A 305 36.56 -2.19 -5.29
CA SER A 305 37.29 -2.85 -6.37
C SER A 305 36.31 -3.27 -7.47
N HIS A 306 36.37 -2.69 -8.68
CA HIS A 306 35.67 -3.26 -9.85
C HIS A 306 36.00 -2.50 -11.16
N ARG A 307 37.28 -2.52 -11.55
CA ARG A 307 37.70 -1.93 -12.84
C ARG A 307 37.35 -2.79 -14.07
N GLN A 308 36.75 -3.97 -13.89
CA GLN A 308 36.28 -4.83 -14.99
C GLN A 308 34.76 -4.79 -15.26
N ARG A 309 33.94 -4.10 -14.44
CA ARG A 309 32.46 -4.14 -14.56
C ARG A 309 31.83 -2.91 -15.23
N GLN A 310 32.57 -1.82 -15.45
CA GLN A 310 32.02 -0.57 -15.98
C GLN A 310 31.65 -0.64 -17.48
N ASN A 311 32.32 -1.45 -18.30
CA ASN A 311 31.99 -1.58 -19.73
C ASN A 311 30.69 -2.38 -20.01
N LYS A 312 30.23 -3.22 -19.07
CA LYS A 312 28.96 -3.96 -19.22
C LYS A 312 27.75 -3.12 -18.79
N GLY A 313 27.90 -2.20 -17.83
CA GLY A 313 26.83 -1.34 -17.34
C GLY A 313 26.36 -0.29 -18.35
N ALA A 314 27.30 0.39 -19.03
CA ALA A 314 26.99 1.42 -20.02
C ALA A 314 26.29 0.85 -21.26
N LYS A 315 26.75 -0.32 -21.78
CA LYS A 315 26.09 -1.01 -22.89
C LYS A 315 24.66 -1.49 -22.52
N LYS A 316 24.46 -1.95 -21.28
CA LYS A 316 23.15 -2.39 -20.80
C LYS A 316 22.16 -1.22 -20.63
N MET A 317 22.61 -0.07 -20.15
CA MET A 317 21.76 1.13 -20.05
C MET A 317 21.40 1.71 -21.41
N LYS A 318 22.34 1.75 -22.38
CA LYS A 318 22.03 2.17 -23.76
C LYS A 318 20.97 1.29 -24.39
N SER A 319 21.11 -0.04 -24.29
CA SER A 319 20.11 -1.00 -24.76
C SER A 319 18.72 -0.82 -24.10
N GLN A 320 18.65 -0.31 -22.87
CA GLN A 320 17.38 -0.04 -22.20
C GLN A 320 16.74 1.28 -22.61
N ALA A 321 17.54 2.31 -22.85
CA ALA A 321 17.07 3.56 -23.42
C ALA A 321 16.49 3.31 -24.82
N ASP A 322 17.18 2.53 -25.66
CA ASP A 322 16.72 2.17 -27.00
C ASP A 322 15.40 1.37 -26.95
N LYS A 323 15.27 0.44 -26.00
CA LYS A 323 14.02 -0.32 -25.78
C LYS A 323 12.88 0.56 -25.27
N TRP A 324 13.17 1.52 -24.39
CA TRP A 324 12.18 2.48 -23.93
C TRP A 324 11.70 3.36 -25.08
N GLU A 325 12.60 3.86 -25.90
CA GLU A 325 12.26 4.66 -27.07
C GLU A 325 11.40 3.84 -28.05
N ALA A 326 11.81 2.61 -28.38
CA ALA A 326 11.01 1.72 -29.23
C ALA A 326 9.62 1.45 -28.65
N GLN A 327 9.51 1.28 -27.33
CA GLN A 327 8.22 1.11 -26.64
C GLN A 327 7.37 2.38 -26.69
N GLN A 328 7.96 3.56 -26.52
CA GLN A 328 7.25 4.84 -26.63
C GLN A 328 6.77 5.07 -28.06
N ARG A 329 7.59 4.80 -29.07
CA ARG A 329 7.20 4.89 -30.49
C ARG A 329 6.06 3.93 -30.84
N ARG A 330 6.13 2.68 -30.37
CA ARG A 330 5.06 1.68 -30.60
C ARG A 330 3.70 2.11 -30.05
N ARG A 331 3.68 2.89 -28.97
CA ARG A 331 2.46 3.36 -28.29
C ARG A 331 2.00 4.74 -28.74
N ARG A 332 2.68 5.35 -29.71
CA ARG A 332 2.35 6.68 -30.23
C ARG A 332 1.97 6.62 -31.69
N ARG A 333 0.98 7.43 -32.05
CA ARG A 333 0.51 7.64 -33.42
C ARG A 333 0.29 9.13 -33.65
N TYR A 334 0.16 9.51 -34.91
CA TYR A 334 -0.23 10.85 -35.29
C TYR A 334 -1.64 10.84 -35.88
N PHE A 335 -2.49 11.77 -35.45
CA PHE A 335 -3.81 11.97 -36.01
C PHE A 335 -3.90 13.39 -36.58
N ASN A 336 -4.13 13.49 -37.88
CA ASN A 336 -4.29 14.77 -38.56
C ASN A 336 -5.72 15.30 -38.40
N GLY A 337 -6.03 15.81 -37.20
CA GLY A 337 -7.35 16.38 -36.91
C GLY A 337 -7.52 16.78 -35.45
N THR A 338 -8.69 17.33 -35.14
CA THR A 338 -9.04 17.73 -33.77
C THR A 338 -9.43 16.53 -32.91
N PRO A 339 -9.34 16.63 -31.57
CA PRO A 339 -9.84 15.60 -30.65
C PRO A 339 -11.31 15.23 -30.87
N GLN A 340 -12.16 16.19 -31.22
CA GLN A 340 -13.56 15.95 -31.54
C GLN A 340 -13.69 15.15 -32.84
N LYS A 341 -12.88 15.47 -33.86
CA LYS A 341 -12.80 14.70 -35.09
C LYS A 341 -12.26 13.29 -34.80
N PHE A 342 -11.31 13.13 -33.87
CA PHE A 342 -10.84 11.82 -33.43
C PHE A 342 -11.96 11.00 -32.77
N LYS A 343 -12.76 11.60 -31.87
CA LYS A 343 -13.95 10.93 -31.32
C LYS A 343 -14.98 10.60 -32.40
N TRP A 344 -15.15 11.47 -33.40
CA TRP A 344 -16.04 11.18 -34.51
C TRP A 344 -15.54 10.00 -35.35
N TRP A 345 -14.23 9.94 -35.67
CA TRP A 345 -13.64 8.82 -36.43
C TRP A 345 -13.64 7.50 -35.66
N ILE A 346 -13.49 7.55 -34.34
CA ILE A 346 -13.60 6.36 -33.50
C ILE A 346 -15.07 5.94 -33.32
N GLY A 347 -16.01 6.90 -33.31
CA GLY A 347 -17.41 6.69 -32.93
C GLY A 347 -18.42 6.50 -34.07
N ASN A 348 -18.23 7.11 -35.25
CA ASN A 348 -19.25 7.15 -36.29
C ASN A 348 -18.91 6.30 -37.52
N SER A 349 -19.85 5.42 -37.87
CA SER A 349 -19.94 4.74 -39.15
C SER A 349 -21.05 5.41 -39.96
N THR A 350 -20.72 6.07 -41.08
CA THR A 350 -21.73 6.38 -42.09
C THR A 350 -21.57 5.42 -43.25
N SER A 351 -22.50 4.46 -43.36
CA SER A 351 -22.61 3.63 -44.56
C SER A 351 -23.07 4.50 -45.71
N GLU A 352 -22.20 4.73 -46.70
CA GLU A 352 -22.58 4.89 -48.11
C GLU A 352 -21.38 5.12 -49.06
N SER A 353 -20.15 5.26 -48.56
CA SER A 353 -18.98 5.37 -49.43
C SER A 353 -17.73 4.75 -48.80
N LEU A 354 -17.02 3.96 -49.61
CA LEU A 354 -15.93 3.06 -49.27
C LEU A 354 -14.84 3.69 -48.38
N CYS A 355 -14.90 3.40 -47.07
CA CYS A 355 -13.79 3.10 -46.16
C CYS A 355 -14.34 2.79 -44.75
N SER A 356 -14.88 1.57 -44.56
CA SER A 356 -15.19 0.96 -43.25
C SER A 356 -13.88 0.76 -42.44
N PHE A 357 -13.77 1.00 -41.12
CA PHE A 357 -14.64 0.59 -40.02
C PHE A 357 -14.58 1.59 -38.85
N ALA A 358 -15.72 1.91 -38.23
CA ALA A 358 -15.77 2.69 -37.00
C ALA A 358 -15.48 1.81 -35.78
N ALA A 359 -14.64 2.30 -34.88
CA ALA A 359 -14.14 1.55 -33.73
C ALA A 359 -15.22 1.24 -32.68
N ASP A 360 -16.14 2.17 -32.40
CA ASP A 360 -17.27 1.92 -31.49
C ASP A 360 -18.25 0.90 -32.11
N TRP A 361 -18.44 0.90 -33.43
CA TRP A 361 -19.18 -0.16 -34.13
C TRP A 361 -18.49 -1.53 -34.03
N LEU A 362 -17.17 -1.59 -34.21
CA LEU A 362 -16.38 -2.82 -34.00
C LEU A 362 -16.46 -3.34 -32.55
N LEU A 363 -16.76 -2.45 -31.59
CA LEU A 363 -17.01 -2.79 -30.19
C LEU A 363 -18.50 -3.06 -29.89
N GLY A 364 -19.39 -2.94 -30.87
CA GLY A 364 -20.83 -3.12 -30.72
C GLY A 364 -21.53 -1.98 -29.96
N ASP A 365 -20.99 -0.76 -30.03
CA ASP A 365 -21.55 0.48 -29.50
C ASP A 365 -21.94 1.40 -30.67
N GLU A 366 -23.03 1.05 -31.36
CA GLU A 366 -23.47 1.71 -32.60
C GLU A 366 -23.75 3.22 -32.48
N HIS A 367 -23.95 3.70 -31.24
CA HIS A 367 -24.28 5.09 -30.95
C HIS A 367 -23.18 5.81 -30.16
N GLY A 368 -22.05 5.17 -29.87
CA GLY A 368 -20.95 5.75 -29.09
C GLY A 368 -21.34 6.16 -27.67
N LEU A 369 -22.35 5.52 -27.07
CA LEU A 369 -22.88 5.86 -25.74
C LEU A 369 -22.04 5.29 -24.61
N GLU A 370 -21.23 4.28 -24.90
CA GLU A 370 -20.35 3.62 -23.94
C GLU A 370 -18.90 4.11 -24.01
N SER A 371 -18.60 5.02 -24.94
CA SER A 371 -17.31 5.68 -25.09
C SER A 371 -17.35 7.15 -24.64
N THR A 372 -16.33 7.57 -23.90
CA THR A 372 -16.19 8.94 -23.38
C THR A 372 -14.93 9.58 -23.90
N LEU A 373 -14.98 10.88 -24.21
CA LEU A 373 -13.80 11.70 -24.49
C LEU A 373 -13.79 12.85 -23.49
N LEU A 374 -12.92 12.79 -22.50
CA LEU A 374 -12.86 13.78 -21.43
C LEU A 374 -11.57 14.61 -21.52
N PRO A 375 -11.64 15.93 -21.36
CA PRO A 375 -10.43 16.75 -21.27
C PRO A 375 -9.64 16.38 -20.00
N LYS A 376 -8.31 16.28 -20.14
CA LYS A 376 -7.36 16.14 -19.04
C LYS A 376 -6.56 17.43 -18.88
N ALA A 377 -6.57 17.98 -17.68
CA ALA A 377 -5.67 19.07 -17.33
C ALA A 377 -4.23 18.53 -17.30
N HIS A 378 -3.41 18.92 -18.28
CA HIS A 378 -1.99 18.58 -18.30
C HIS A 378 -1.16 19.84 -18.10
N GLN A 379 -0.34 19.86 -17.04
CA GLN A 379 0.33 21.08 -16.57
C GLN A 379 1.50 21.57 -17.46
N ARG A 380 1.91 20.84 -18.50
CA ARG A 380 3.16 21.14 -19.24
C ARG A 380 3.14 21.10 -20.77
N THR A 381 2.11 20.56 -21.43
CA THR A 381 2.21 20.24 -22.88
C THR A 381 0.88 20.40 -23.63
N GLY A 382 0.15 21.50 -23.39
CA GLY A 382 -1.13 21.74 -24.04
C GLY A 382 -2.28 20.91 -23.49
N LYS A 383 -3.48 21.11 -24.06
CA LYS A 383 -4.69 20.37 -23.68
C LYS A 383 -4.61 18.95 -24.25
N LYS A 384 -4.99 17.97 -23.43
CA LYS A 384 -5.12 16.57 -23.85
C LYS A 384 -6.53 16.09 -23.58
N TRP A 385 -7.00 15.13 -24.36
CA TRP A 385 -8.26 14.44 -24.15
C TRP A 385 -7.99 12.97 -23.98
N CYS A 386 -8.77 12.33 -23.13
CA CYS A 386 -8.69 10.92 -22.85
C CYS A 386 -9.95 10.25 -23.36
N TRP A 387 -9.80 9.43 -24.40
CA TRP A 387 -10.84 8.53 -24.87
C TRP A 387 -10.77 7.21 -24.10
N SER A 388 -11.90 6.72 -23.63
CA SER A 388 -12.04 5.40 -23.01
C SER A 388 -13.41 4.81 -23.30
N SER A 389 -13.49 3.47 -23.36
CA SER A 389 -14.73 2.72 -23.58
C SER A 389 -14.98 1.75 -22.42
N LYS A 390 -16.25 1.50 -22.09
CA LYS A 390 -16.62 0.46 -21.12
C LYS A 390 -16.30 -0.95 -21.64
N ARG A 391 -16.27 -1.15 -22.96
CA ARG A 391 -16.09 -2.46 -23.61
C ARG A 391 -14.64 -2.84 -23.81
N LEU A 392 -13.76 -1.85 -23.94
CA LEU A 392 -12.34 -2.05 -24.18
C LEU A 392 -11.51 -1.43 -23.05
N LYS A 393 -10.83 -2.28 -22.27
CA LYS A 393 -9.99 -1.81 -21.17
C LYS A 393 -8.73 -1.12 -21.69
N GLY A 394 -8.47 0.07 -21.20
CA GLY A 394 -7.36 0.92 -21.61
C GLY A 394 -7.87 2.32 -21.93
N ALA A 395 -7.01 3.18 -22.46
CA ALA A 395 -7.40 4.52 -22.87
C ALA A 395 -6.51 5.03 -24.00
N VAL A 396 -7.04 5.95 -24.79
CA VAL A 396 -6.29 6.65 -25.84
C VAL A 396 -6.27 8.13 -25.48
N GLU A 397 -5.08 8.68 -25.31
CA GLU A 397 -4.91 10.12 -25.12
C GLU A 397 -4.63 10.78 -26.46
N ILE A 398 -5.27 11.90 -26.74
CA ILE A 398 -5.01 12.74 -27.91
C ILE A 398 -4.68 14.17 -27.48
N SER A 399 -3.65 14.79 -28.08
CA SER A 399 -3.32 16.20 -27.87
C SER A 399 -3.88 17.11 -28.97
N GLU A 400 -3.85 18.43 -28.77
CA GLU A 400 -4.24 19.41 -29.80
C GLU A 400 -3.33 19.32 -31.04
N GLU A 401 -2.08 18.93 -30.85
CA GLU A 401 -1.07 18.77 -31.90
C GLU A 401 -1.17 17.41 -32.63
N GLY A 402 -2.23 16.64 -32.38
CA GLY A 402 -2.47 15.36 -33.05
C GLY A 402 -1.66 14.18 -32.51
N GLU A 403 -0.95 14.33 -31.37
CA GLU A 403 -0.27 13.21 -30.73
C GLU A 403 -1.29 12.25 -30.11
N VAL A 404 -1.29 10.99 -30.55
CA VAL A 404 -2.11 9.92 -29.99
C VAL A 404 -1.24 9.00 -29.14
N PHE A 405 -1.60 8.76 -27.88
CA PHE A 405 -0.86 7.91 -26.95
C PHE A 405 -1.74 6.82 -26.33
N ILE A 406 -1.31 5.56 -26.42
CA ILE A 406 -2.09 4.40 -26.01
C ILE A 406 -1.70 3.93 -24.59
N GLN A 407 -2.68 3.95 -23.68
CA GLN A 407 -2.54 3.53 -22.29
C GLN A 407 -3.11 2.13 -22.05
N GLY A 408 -2.45 1.37 -21.17
CA GLY A 408 -2.88 0.02 -20.80
C GLY A 408 -1.71 -0.94 -20.58
N ASN A 409 -2.03 -2.19 -20.29
CA ASN A 409 -1.07 -3.30 -20.38
C ASN A 409 -0.78 -3.66 -21.86
N GLU A 410 0.11 -4.62 -22.11
CA GLU A 410 0.54 -4.95 -23.49
C GLU A 410 -0.59 -5.50 -24.37
N ALA A 411 -1.47 -6.34 -23.82
CA ALA A 411 -2.62 -6.87 -24.56
C ALA A 411 -3.58 -5.75 -24.97
N GLN A 412 -3.96 -4.90 -24.00
CA GLN A 412 -4.82 -3.74 -24.21
C GLN A 412 -4.24 -2.77 -25.25
N GLN A 413 -2.92 -2.56 -25.20
CA GLN A 413 -2.24 -1.69 -26.18
C GLN A 413 -2.27 -2.25 -27.59
N ASN A 414 -2.16 -3.56 -27.76
CA ASN A 414 -2.20 -4.17 -29.09
C ASN A 414 -3.60 -4.04 -29.70
N GLU A 415 -4.64 -4.30 -28.92
CA GLU A 415 -6.04 -4.14 -29.34
C GLU A 415 -6.34 -2.67 -29.70
N LEU A 416 -6.02 -1.73 -28.81
CA LEU A 416 -6.20 -0.30 -29.06
C LEU A 416 -5.36 0.20 -30.24
N LEU A 417 -4.15 -0.33 -30.44
CA LEU A 417 -3.29 0.03 -31.56
C LEU A 417 -3.85 -0.46 -32.89
N GLN A 418 -4.38 -1.68 -32.94
CA GLN A 418 -5.07 -2.20 -34.13
C GLN A 418 -6.27 -1.34 -34.50
N LEU A 419 -7.02 -0.89 -33.49
CA LEU A 419 -8.18 -0.03 -33.63
C LEU A 419 -7.80 1.33 -34.24
N VAL A 420 -6.88 2.06 -33.62
CA VAL A 420 -6.55 3.43 -34.06
C VAL A 420 -5.66 3.46 -35.31
N ARG A 421 -4.97 2.37 -35.64
CA ARG A 421 -4.08 2.31 -36.83
C ARG A 421 -4.79 2.57 -38.15
N GLN A 422 -6.10 2.33 -38.21
CA GLN A 422 -6.89 2.47 -39.43
C GLN A 422 -7.01 3.92 -39.90
N PHE A 423 -6.88 4.89 -38.99
CA PHE A 423 -7.09 6.31 -39.26
C PHE A 423 -6.01 7.21 -38.62
N THR A 424 -4.89 6.63 -38.20
CA THR A 424 -3.73 7.36 -37.66
C THR A 424 -2.47 6.97 -38.40
N GLU A 425 -1.46 7.83 -38.37
CA GLU A 425 -0.14 7.62 -38.97
C GLU A 425 0.92 7.26 -37.91
N GLU A 426 2.12 6.84 -38.34
CA GLU A 426 3.23 6.62 -37.42
C GLU A 426 3.71 7.93 -36.80
N TRP A 427 3.92 7.92 -35.47
CA TRP A 427 4.46 9.09 -34.79
C TRP A 427 5.96 9.24 -35.08
N THR A 428 6.30 10.33 -35.77
CA THR A 428 7.69 10.71 -36.10
C THR A 428 8.26 11.78 -35.16
N GLY A 429 7.43 12.34 -34.29
CA GLY A 429 7.81 13.39 -33.34
C GLY A 429 8.67 12.90 -32.16
N PRO A 430 9.04 13.81 -31.24
CA PRO A 430 9.90 13.48 -30.11
C PRO A 430 9.21 12.46 -29.17
N THR A 431 10.01 11.60 -28.55
CA THR A 431 9.54 10.71 -27.47
C THR A 431 10.09 11.16 -26.13
N PRO A 432 9.38 10.90 -25.01
CA PRO A 432 9.88 11.25 -23.69
C PRO A 432 11.20 10.51 -23.39
N LYS A 433 12.25 11.27 -23.09
CA LYS A 433 13.54 10.69 -22.67
C LYS A 433 13.34 9.85 -21.40
N ALA A 434 13.87 8.63 -21.41
CA ALA A 434 13.78 7.75 -20.26
C ALA A 434 14.51 8.40 -19.07
N THR A 435 13.81 8.71 -17.99
CA THR A 435 14.47 9.13 -16.76
C THR A 435 15.16 7.92 -16.11
N LYS A 436 16.23 8.16 -15.35
CA LYS A 436 16.94 7.11 -14.61
C LYS A 436 15.97 6.28 -13.73
N LYS A 437 14.97 6.93 -13.13
CA LYS A 437 13.91 6.30 -12.33
C LYS A 437 13.03 5.35 -13.16
N VAL A 438 12.65 5.74 -14.37
CA VAL A 438 11.85 4.90 -15.28
C VAL A 438 12.64 3.66 -15.71
N LEU A 439 13.90 3.84 -16.11
CA LEU A 439 14.78 2.73 -16.49
C LEU A 439 14.99 1.75 -15.32
N GLN A 440 15.18 2.27 -14.11
CA GLN A 440 15.30 1.44 -12.90
C GLN A 440 14.02 0.64 -12.62
N ASN A 441 12.84 1.25 -12.76
CA ASN A 441 11.57 0.56 -12.57
C ASN A 441 11.34 -0.55 -13.61
N ILE A 442 11.74 -0.33 -14.87
CA ILE A 442 11.69 -1.36 -15.92
C ILE A 442 12.60 -2.53 -15.56
N GLN A 443 13.82 -2.24 -15.10
CA GLN A 443 14.76 -3.27 -14.66
C GLN A 443 14.20 -4.08 -13.48
N ASN A 444 13.60 -3.40 -12.49
CA ASN A 444 13.00 -4.05 -11.33
C ASN A 444 11.84 -4.97 -11.72
N ARG A 445 10.95 -4.53 -12.62
CA ARG A 445 9.85 -5.37 -13.15
C ARG A 445 10.35 -6.58 -13.91
N ARG A 446 11.43 -6.43 -14.70
CA ARG A 446 12.02 -7.54 -15.45
C ARG A 446 12.68 -8.56 -14.51
N ASN A 447 13.39 -8.09 -13.49
CA ASN A 447 13.96 -8.98 -12.46
C ASN A 447 12.84 -9.73 -11.71
N ALA A 448 11.74 -9.05 -11.38
CA ALA A 448 10.58 -9.68 -10.76
C ALA A 448 9.88 -10.71 -11.66
N ALA A 449 9.86 -10.50 -12.98
CA ALA A 449 9.30 -11.46 -13.93
C ALA A 449 10.25 -12.65 -14.21
N ALA A 450 11.57 -12.42 -14.19
CA ALA A 450 12.57 -13.47 -14.38
C ALA A 450 12.68 -14.41 -13.18
N GLY A 451 12.45 -13.92 -11.95
CA GLY A 451 12.37 -14.74 -10.74
C GLY A 451 11.06 -15.52 -10.57
N ARG A 452 10.15 -15.49 -11.55
CA ARG A 452 8.90 -16.25 -11.58
C ARG A 452 8.91 -17.39 -12.60
N ARG A 453 10.00 -17.56 -13.34
CA ARG A 453 10.30 -18.75 -14.14
C ARG A 453 11.30 -19.59 -13.36
#